data_AF-A0A8J1UZY4-F1
#
_entry.id   AF-A0A8J1UZY4-F1
#
_cell.length_a   1.000
_cell.length_b   1.000
_cell.length_c   1.000
_cell.angle_alpha   90.00
_cell.angle_beta   90.00
_cell.angle_gamma   90.00
#
_symmetry.space_group_name_H-M   'P 1'
#
loop_
_entity.id
_entity.type
_entity.pdbx_description
1 polymer ?
#
loop_
_entity_poly.entity_id
_entity_poly.type
_entity_poly.pdbx_seq_one_letter_code
_entity_poly.pdbx_strand_id
1 'polypeptide(L)'
;SAYVALSAIFGETNSRMYEILISGYSNTKSVIRTCKRGCPQAESPTEGLLNCNEFVTLWLGWTKGNIALGKGSNFGINPLVEWDDNSPDYITSVAVSTLDGVNGTWQFTPDDSCSLPLGRAVKREDIAYSSSSSGLPVFNKNS
;
A
#
# COMPACT_ATOMS: atom_id res chain seq x y z
N SER A 1 -13.33 -3.25 3.59
CA SER A 1 -12.80 -2.97 2.25
C SER A 1 -12.04 -1.67 2.24
N ALA A 2 -10.77 -1.72 1.86
CA ALA A 2 -9.96 -0.56 1.52
C ALA A 2 -9.08 -0.91 0.30
N TYR A 3 -8.51 0.09 -0.35
CA TYR A 3 -7.74 -0.06 -1.58
C TYR A 3 -6.41 0.67 -1.45
N VAL A 4 -5.34 0.06 -1.97
CA VAL A 4 -4.08 0.72 -2.30
C VAL A 4 -3.87 0.60 -3.80
N ALA A 5 -3.54 1.70 -4.46
CA ALA A 5 -3.10 1.73 -5.84
C ALA A 5 -1.60 2.08 -5.88
N LEU A 6 -0.79 1.18 -6.42
CA LEU A 6 0.59 1.45 -6.81
C LEU A 6 0.59 1.77 -8.29
N SER A 7 1.18 2.87 -8.75
CA SER A 7 1.16 3.26 -10.17
C SER A 7 2.52 3.74 -10.66
N ALA A 8 2.82 3.44 -11.93
CA ALA A 8 4.01 3.97 -12.61
C ALA A 8 3.86 5.43 -13.05
N ILE A 9 2.62 5.89 -13.23
CA ILE A 9 2.30 7.23 -13.73
C ILE A 9 1.42 7.96 -12.70
N PHE A 10 1.85 9.13 -12.26
CA PHE A 10 1.10 9.94 -11.30
C PHE A 10 -0.31 10.26 -11.83
N GLY A 11 -1.34 9.89 -11.06
CA GLY A 11 -2.74 10.08 -11.42
C GLY A 11 -3.37 8.99 -12.30
N GLU A 12 -2.58 8.09 -12.90
CA GLU A 12 -3.13 6.96 -13.67
C GLU A 12 -3.63 5.85 -12.73
N THR A 13 -4.84 5.38 -12.99
CA THR A 13 -5.56 4.38 -12.18
C THR A 13 -6.31 3.32 -13.01
N ASN A 14 -5.93 3.11 -14.27
CA ASN A 14 -6.55 2.13 -15.18
C ASN A 14 -5.54 1.22 -15.90
N SER A 15 -4.28 1.65 -16.01
CA SER A 15 -3.18 0.88 -16.63
C SER A 15 -1.85 1.14 -15.90
N ARG A 16 -0.85 0.27 -16.11
CA ARG A 16 0.49 0.34 -15.49
C ARG A 16 0.46 0.59 -13.98
N MET A 17 -0.36 -0.20 -13.30
CA MET A 17 -0.65 -0.08 -11.88
C MET A 17 -0.94 -1.43 -11.25
N TYR A 18 -0.89 -1.48 -9.92
CA TYR A 18 -1.40 -2.60 -9.13
C TYR A 18 -2.49 -2.11 -8.17
N GLU A 19 -3.65 -2.77 -8.16
CA GLU A 19 -4.72 -2.55 -7.17
C GLU A 19 -4.61 -3.65 -6.12
N ILE A 20 -4.28 -3.27 -4.89
CA ILE A 20 -4.34 -4.13 -3.71
C ILE A 20 -5.63 -3.80 -2.96
N LEU A 21 -6.61 -4.70 -3.07
CA LEU A 21 -7.85 -4.64 -2.30
C LEU A 21 -7.62 -5.32 -0.95
N ILE A 22 -7.67 -4.54 0.13
CA ILE A 22 -7.52 -4.98 1.51
C ILE A 22 -8.89 -5.28 2.09
N SER A 23 -9.12 -6.54 2.48
CA SER A 23 -10.35 -7.06 3.07
C SER A 23 -11.62 -6.54 2.39
N GLY A 24 -11.70 -6.83 1.08
CA GLY A 24 -12.90 -6.69 0.27
C GLY A 24 -13.93 -7.79 0.58
N TYR A 25 -14.90 -7.95 -0.34
CA TYR A 25 -15.88 -9.05 -0.30
C TYR A 25 -16.56 -9.18 1.08
N SER A 26 -17.13 -8.08 1.58
CA SER A 26 -17.72 -8.00 2.94
C SER A 26 -16.74 -8.29 4.08
N ASN A 27 -15.50 -7.78 3.97
CA ASN A 27 -14.43 -7.92 4.98
C ASN A 27 -13.92 -9.36 5.14
N THR A 28 -13.84 -10.12 4.03
CA THR A 28 -13.43 -11.54 4.02
C THR A 28 -12.16 -11.84 3.24
N LYS A 29 -11.76 -11.01 2.27
CA LYS A 29 -10.73 -11.40 1.28
C LYS A 29 -9.85 -10.24 0.83
N SER A 30 -8.54 -10.47 0.73
CA SER A 30 -7.59 -9.53 0.13
C SER A 30 -7.10 -10.02 -1.22
N VAL A 31 -6.80 -9.10 -2.15
CA VAL A 31 -6.59 -9.40 -3.58
C VAL A 31 -5.56 -8.44 -4.19
N ILE A 32 -4.68 -8.95 -5.07
CA ILE A 32 -3.78 -8.17 -5.93
C ILE A 32 -4.25 -8.27 -7.39
N ARG A 33 -4.25 -7.14 -8.11
CA ARG A 33 -4.68 -6.98 -9.52
C ARG A 33 -3.74 -6.05 -10.28
N THR A 34 -3.69 -6.16 -11.60
CA THR A 34 -2.91 -5.29 -12.52
C THR A 34 -3.71 -4.12 -13.13
N CYS A 35 -4.98 -3.96 -12.74
CA CYS A 35 -5.79 -2.78 -13.03
C CYS A 35 -6.95 -2.64 -12.04
N LYS A 36 -7.50 -1.43 -11.94
CA LYS A 36 -8.62 -1.07 -11.06
C LYS A 36 -9.85 -1.96 -11.30
N ARG A 37 -10.29 -2.64 -10.23
CA ARG A 37 -11.38 -3.64 -10.22
C ARG A 37 -11.20 -4.80 -11.24
N GLY A 38 -9.97 -5.07 -11.69
CA GLY A 38 -9.65 -6.12 -12.67
C GLY A 38 -9.67 -7.56 -12.13
N CYS A 39 -9.22 -8.50 -12.96
CA CYS A 39 -9.09 -9.91 -12.58
C CYS A 39 -8.00 -10.10 -11.50
N PRO A 40 -8.27 -10.82 -10.40
CA PRO A 40 -7.26 -11.23 -9.43
C PRO A 40 -6.04 -11.89 -10.10
N GLN A 41 -4.84 -11.52 -9.66
CA GLN A 41 -3.60 -12.26 -9.93
C GLN A 41 -3.23 -13.14 -8.73
N ALA A 42 -3.43 -12.63 -7.51
CA ALA A 42 -3.41 -13.40 -6.28
C ALA A 42 -4.52 -12.93 -5.33
N GLU A 43 -4.97 -13.83 -4.45
CA GLU A 43 -6.04 -13.57 -3.50
C GLU A 43 -5.96 -14.50 -2.28
N SER A 44 -6.42 -14.04 -1.12
CA SER A 44 -6.40 -14.82 0.13
C SER A 44 -7.53 -14.44 1.11
N PRO A 45 -7.96 -15.36 2.00
CA PRO A 45 -8.86 -15.03 3.10
C PRO A 45 -8.19 -14.06 4.09
N THR A 46 -8.90 -12.99 4.42
CA THR A 46 -8.51 -11.99 5.43
C THR A 46 -9.71 -11.57 6.27
N GLU A 47 -10.46 -12.56 6.77
CA GLU A 47 -11.70 -12.33 7.52
C GLU A 47 -11.51 -11.43 8.75
N GLY A 48 -12.37 -10.42 8.87
CA GLY A 48 -12.35 -9.48 9.99
C GLY A 48 -11.14 -8.54 10.04
N LEU A 49 -10.26 -8.54 9.03
CA LEU A 49 -8.97 -7.84 9.08
C LEU A 49 -9.10 -6.33 9.31
N LEU A 50 -10.11 -5.68 8.72
CA LEU A 50 -10.40 -4.26 8.94
C LEU A 50 -11.52 -4.11 9.99
N ASN A 51 -11.28 -3.27 10.99
CA ASN A 51 -12.24 -2.89 12.02
C ASN A 51 -12.54 -1.38 11.91
N CYS A 52 -13.73 -0.94 12.30
CA CYS A 52 -14.07 0.49 12.37
C CYS A 52 -13.54 1.15 13.65
N ASN A 53 -13.30 0.36 14.70
CA ASN A 53 -12.98 0.84 16.05
C ASN A 53 -11.49 0.72 16.40
N GLU A 54 -10.75 -0.09 15.64
CA GLU A 54 -9.36 -0.46 15.92
C GLU A 54 -8.55 -0.42 14.63
N PHE A 55 -7.24 -0.21 14.74
CA PHE A 55 -6.36 -0.11 13.59
C PHE A 55 -5.65 -1.44 13.36
N VAL A 56 -5.40 -1.77 12.09
CA VAL A 56 -4.60 -2.94 11.73
C VAL A 56 -3.27 -2.48 11.15
N THR A 57 -2.21 -2.70 11.92
CA THR A 57 -0.83 -2.61 11.44
C THR A 57 -0.65 -3.64 10.32
N LEU A 58 -0.44 -3.15 9.09
CA LEU A 58 -0.07 -3.95 7.92
C LEU A 58 1.26 -3.40 7.38
N TRP A 59 1.92 -4.17 6.52
CA TRP A 59 3.01 -3.70 5.66
C TRP A 59 2.69 -4.02 4.20
N LEU A 60 3.26 -3.26 3.27
CA LEU A 60 3.15 -3.48 1.82
C LEU A 60 4.53 -3.31 1.17
N GLY A 61 4.90 -4.22 0.27
CA GLY A 61 6.13 -4.16 -0.53
C GLY A 61 5.86 -4.44 -2.01
N TRP A 62 6.77 -3.96 -2.87
CA TRP A 62 6.71 -4.10 -4.34
C TRP A 62 8.13 -4.19 -4.95
N THR A 63 8.97 -5.08 -4.40
CA THR A 63 10.39 -5.16 -4.74
C THR A 63 10.68 -6.20 -5.82
N LYS A 64 11.39 -5.80 -6.89
CA LYS A 64 11.77 -6.67 -8.02
C LYS A 64 10.61 -7.44 -8.70
N GLY A 65 9.38 -6.91 -8.62
CA GLY A 65 8.17 -7.55 -9.15
C GLY A 65 7.39 -8.38 -8.13
N ASN A 66 7.98 -8.74 -6.99
CA ASN A 66 7.25 -9.31 -5.87
C ASN A 66 6.42 -8.21 -5.18
N ILE A 67 5.10 -8.37 -5.20
CA ILE A 67 4.13 -7.47 -4.58
C ILE A 67 3.45 -8.22 -3.44
N ALA A 68 3.65 -7.77 -2.20
CA ALA A 68 3.22 -8.49 -1.01
C ALA A 68 2.64 -7.55 0.05
N LEU A 69 1.48 -7.91 0.59
CA LEU A 69 0.82 -7.28 1.73
C LEU A 69 0.87 -8.24 2.91
N GLY A 70 1.26 -7.79 4.11
CA GLY A 70 1.28 -8.62 5.33
C GLY A 70 0.84 -7.89 6.59
N LYS A 71 0.83 -8.58 7.75
CA LYS A 71 0.29 -8.08 9.03
C LYS A 71 1.35 -7.93 10.12
N GLY A 72 1.38 -6.74 10.73
CA GLY A 72 2.32 -6.33 11.78
C GLY A 72 3.27 -5.23 11.31
N SER A 73 4.14 -4.78 12.20
CA SER A 73 5.19 -3.78 11.93
C SER A 73 6.39 -4.32 11.16
N ASN A 74 6.58 -5.64 11.17
CA ASN A 74 7.81 -6.28 10.71
C ASN A 74 7.63 -6.75 9.27
N PHE A 75 8.27 -6.06 8.33
CA PHE A 75 8.21 -6.41 6.90
C PHE A 75 8.65 -7.85 6.62
N GLY A 76 7.98 -8.49 5.64
CA GLY A 76 8.18 -9.91 5.30
C GLY A 76 7.60 -10.92 6.31
N ILE A 77 7.15 -10.47 7.50
CA ILE A 77 6.58 -11.35 8.53
C ILE A 77 5.05 -11.36 8.42
N ASN A 78 4.44 -12.54 8.43
CA ASN A 78 3.00 -12.75 8.22
C ASN A 78 2.47 -12.13 6.91
N PRO A 79 2.98 -12.51 5.72
CA PRO A 79 2.32 -12.18 4.46
C PRO A 79 0.85 -12.65 4.48
N LEU A 80 -0.05 -11.80 3.98
CA LEU A 80 -1.47 -12.06 3.82
C LEU A 80 -1.79 -12.43 2.37
N VAL A 81 -1.29 -11.65 1.41
CA VAL A 81 -1.42 -11.91 -0.04
C VAL A 81 -0.16 -11.43 -0.75
N GLU A 82 0.32 -12.23 -1.70
CA GLU A 82 1.61 -12.07 -2.36
C GLU A 82 1.51 -12.53 -3.82
N TRP A 83 2.21 -11.86 -4.73
CA TRP A 83 2.24 -12.17 -6.15
C TRP A 83 3.56 -11.70 -6.79
N ASP A 84 4.15 -12.56 -7.64
CA ASP A 84 5.34 -12.24 -8.41
C ASP A 84 4.99 -11.86 -9.86
N ASP A 85 5.14 -10.58 -10.19
CA ASP A 85 5.08 -10.10 -11.57
C ASP A 85 6.38 -10.41 -12.31
N ASN A 86 6.28 -11.10 -13.45
CA ASN A 86 7.42 -11.44 -14.30
C ASN A 86 7.79 -10.31 -15.29
N SER A 87 6.99 -9.25 -15.37
CA SER A 87 7.20 -8.09 -16.25
C SER A 87 6.80 -6.77 -15.54
N PRO A 88 7.40 -6.46 -14.36
CA PRO A 88 6.88 -5.42 -13.48
C PRO A 88 7.05 -3.99 -14.00
N ASP A 89 6.04 -3.16 -13.73
CA ASP A 89 6.08 -1.71 -13.94
C ASP A 89 6.82 -0.99 -12.79
N TYR A 90 7.56 0.08 -13.12
CA TYR A 90 8.29 0.89 -12.13
C TYR A 90 7.33 1.79 -11.34
N ILE A 91 7.06 1.44 -10.08
CA ILE A 91 6.16 2.22 -9.21
C ILE A 91 6.79 3.56 -8.80
N THR A 92 6.08 4.65 -9.11
CA THR A 92 6.45 6.04 -8.76
C THR A 92 5.46 6.68 -7.80
N SER A 93 4.23 6.15 -7.74
CA SER A 93 3.10 6.77 -7.04
C SER A 93 2.33 5.75 -6.20
N VAL A 94 1.87 6.17 -5.03
CA VAL A 94 0.99 5.39 -4.14
C VAL A 94 -0.25 6.23 -3.83
N ALA A 95 -1.43 5.62 -3.94
CA ALA A 95 -2.70 6.21 -3.52
C ALA A 95 -3.50 5.22 -2.67
N VAL A 96 -4.35 5.72 -1.77
CA VAL A 96 -5.19 4.91 -0.87
C VAL A 96 -6.63 5.40 -0.91
N SER A 97 -7.59 4.48 -0.84
CA SER A 97 -9.02 4.83 -0.86
C SER A 97 -9.92 3.76 -0.22
N THR A 98 -11.17 4.10 -0.03
CA THR A 98 -12.25 3.21 0.45
C THR A 98 -13.34 3.09 -0.61
N LEU A 99 -14.40 2.33 -0.32
CA LEU A 99 -15.60 2.34 -1.15
C LEU A 99 -16.34 3.70 -1.02
N ASP A 100 -17.11 4.04 -2.05
CA ASP A 100 -17.97 5.22 -2.06
C ASP A 100 -18.90 5.22 -0.84
N GLY A 101 -18.92 6.32 -0.07
CA GLY A 101 -19.69 6.43 1.18
C GLY A 101 -19.09 5.74 2.41
N VAL A 102 -17.90 5.13 2.32
CA VAL A 102 -17.20 4.52 3.46
C VAL A 102 -16.00 5.39 3.89
N ASN A 103 -15.99 5.89 5.12
CA ASN A 103 -14.91 6.72 5.64
C ASN A 103 -13.68 5.89 6.06
N GLY A 104 -12.60 5.99 5.30
CA GLY A 104 -11.26 5.52 5.68
C GLY A 104 -10.34 6.67 6.06
N THR A 105 -9.37 6.40 6.92
CA THR A 105 -8.29 7.33 7.25
C THR A 105 -6.98 6.56 7.30
N TRP A 106 -5.88 7.27 7.09
CA TRP A 106 -4.61 6.68 6.76
C TRP A 106 -3.49 7.44 7.47
N GLN A 107 -2.48 6.69 7.87
CA GLN A 107 -1.22 7.14 8.43
C GLN A 107 -0.13 6.36 7.67
N PHE A 108 1.05 6.94 7.63
CA PHE A 108 2.23 6.35 7.01
C PHE A 108 3.39 6.66 7.94
N THR A 109 3.92 5.66 8.63
CA THR A 109 5.15 5.83 9.39
C THR A 109 6.32 5.97 8.40
N PRO A 110 7.17 7.01 8.51
CA PRO A 110 8.45 6.99 7.82
C PRO A 110 9.28 5.80 8.33
N ASP A 111 10.19 5.29 7.50
CA ASP A 111 11.11 4.24 7.91
C ASP A 111 12.31 4.87 8.65
N ASP A 112 12.32 4.74 9.99
CA ASP A 112 13.37 5.26 10.86
C ASP A 112 14.76 4.66 10.58
N SER A 113 14.86 3.56 9.81
CA SER A 113 16.15 3.04 9.33
C SER A 113 16.84 3.99 8.34
N CYS A 114 16.11 4.91 7.72
CA CYS A 114 16.66 5.96 6.85
C CYS A 114 17.15 7.20 7.65
N SER A 115 17.68 6.98 8.86
CA SER A 115 18.25 8.01 9.73
C SER A 115 19.64 8.45 9.25
N LEU A 116 19.67 9.14 8.10
CA LEU A 116 20.86 9.88 7.66
C LEU A 116 21.29 10.88 8.75
N PRO A 117 22.61 11.03 9.03
CA PRO A 117 23.08 11.97 10.04
C PRO A 117 22.67 13.40 9.69
N LEU A 118 22.12 14.13 10.67
CA LEU A 118 21.31 15.34 10.49
C LEU A 118 22.02 16.52 9.77
N GLY A 119 22.04 16.46 8.44
CA GLY A 119 22.50 17.53 7.55
C GLY A 119 21.50 18.69 7.47
N ARG A 120 21.52 19.56 8.49
CA ARG A 120 21.03 20.96 8.48
C ARG A 120 19.78 21.24 7.61
N ALA A 121 18.61 21.20 8.22
CA ALA A 121 17.32 21.47 7.56
C ALA A 121 17.30 22.79 6.74
N VAL A 122 16.83 22.69 5.49
CA VAL A 122 16.51 23.79 4.58
C VAL A 122 15.00 24.06 4.62
N LYS A 123 14.55 25.25 4.21
CA LYS A 123 13.13 25.64 4.27
C LYS A 123 12.23 24.81 3.33
N ARG A 124 10.95 24.78 3.68
CA ARG A 124 9.92 23.83 3.23
C ARG A 124 9.32 24.13 1.83
N GLU A 125 9.99 24.95 1.03
CA GLU A 125 9.41 25.59 -0.17
C GLU A 125 10.06 25.13 -1.50
N ASP A 126 11.27 24.54 -1.47
CA ASP A 126 12.09 24.28 -2.67
C ASP A 126 12.17 22.80 -3.13
N ILE A 127 11.39 21.87 -2.54
CA ILE A 127 11.49 20.42 -2.85
C ILE A 127 10.16 19.84 -3.34
N ALA A 128 10.10 19.54 -4.64
CA ALA A 128 9.11 18.62 -5.19
C ALA A 128 9.45 17.18 -4.76
N TYR A 129 8.47 16.46 -4.19
CA TYR A 129 8.68 15.09 -3.72
C TYR A 129 8.88 14.11 -4.89
N SER A 130 10.15 13.76 -5.15
CA SER A 130 10.51 12.50 -5.80
C SER A 130 11.38 11.72 -4.81
N SER A 131 10.82 10.64 -4.24
CA SER A 131 11.48 9.85 -3.20
C SER A 131 11.59 8.39 -3.64
N SER A 132 12.70 8.05 -4.30
CA SER A 132 13.08 6.68 -4.59
C SER A 132 13.60 6.01 -3.32
N SER A 133 12.68 5.65 -2.43
CA SER A 133 12.94 4.95 -1.17
C SER A 133 11.86 3.91 -0.93
N SER A 134 12.25 2.66 -0.67
CA SER A 134 11.36 1.55 -0.33
C SER A 134 10.84 1.66 1.11
N GLY A 135 10.09 2.73 1.40
CA GLY A 135 9.46 2.95 2.69
C GLY A 135 8.21 2.08 2.86
N LEU A 136 8.08 1.45 4.01
CA LEU A 136 7.03 0.49 4.33
C LEU A 136 5.72 1.20 4.74
N PRO A 137 4.60 1.04 4.00
CA PRO A 137 3.33 1.64 4.40
C PRO A 137 2.75 0.89 5.61
N VAL A 138 2.58 1.60 6.74
CA VAL A 138 1.95 1.08 7.97
C VAL A 138 0.78 1.98 8.36
N PHE A 139 -0.42 1.41 8.44
CA PHE A 139 -1.70 2.12 8.24
C PHE A 139 -2.60 2.23 9.50
N ASN A 140 -3.22 3.41 9.73
CA ASN A 140 -4.24 3.72 10.75
C ASN A 140 -5.17 4.86 10.20
N LYS A 141 -6.49 5.02 10.38
CA LYS A 141 -7.48 4.41 11.29
C LYS A 141 -8.46 5.43 11.95
N ASN A 142 -8.16 6.74 11.98
CA ASN A 142 -9.11 7.78 12.45
C ASN A 142 -8.76 9.17 11.87
N SER A 143 -9.71 10.08 11.60
CA SER A 143 -11.20 9.99 11.68
C SER A 143 -11.84 9.53 10.37
#